data_AF-A0A521GKD6-F1
#
_entry.id   AF-A0A521GKD6-F1
#
_cell.length_a   1.000
_cell.length_b   1.000
_cell.length_c   1.000
_cell.angle_alpha   90.00
_cell.angle_beta   90.00
_cell.angle_gamma   90.00
#
_symmetry.space_group_name_H-M   'P 1'
#
loop_
_entity.id
_entity.type
_entity.pdbx_description
1 polymer ?
#
loop_
_entity_poly.entity_id
_entity_poly.type
_entity_poly.pdbx_seq_one_letter_code
_entity_poly.pdbx_strand_id
1 'polypeptide(L)'
;MKEQETHTSPTNYVVGFLLSIVLTLLAYFAVVNEWFSTRGIVFFIVTLALVQFAVQLFFFLHLGQEGRPRWRLATLGFMVVIVAILVFGSLWIMENLDYNMQHMSPTDQKVYLHENEGI
;
A
#
# COMPACT_ATOMS: atom_id res chain seq x y z
N MET A 1 -18.99 -19.29 -44.91
CA MET A 1 -18.89 -19.22 -43.44
C MET A 1 -17.47 -18.77 -43.13
N LYS A 2 -17.28 -17.53 -42.71
CA LYS A 2 -15.99 -17.01 -42.22
C LYS A 2 -16.28 -16.55 -40.79
N GLU A 3 -16.02 -17.43 -39.84
CA GLU A 3 -16.03 -17.11 -38.42
C GLU A 3 -14.99 -16.01 -38.20
N GLN A 4 -15.45 -14.78 -37.93
CA GLN A 4 -14.59 -13.76 -37.35
C GLN A 4 -14.57 -14.02 -35.85
N GLU A 5 -13.65 -14.88 -35.41
CA GLU A 5 -13.27 -14.93 -34.01
C GLU A 5 -12.59 -13.60 -33.67
N THR A 6 -13.37 -12.66 -33.16
CA THR A 6 -12.87 -11.48 -32.44
C THR A 6 -12.12 -11.97 -31.20
N HIS A 7 -10.83 -12.26 -31.38
CA HIS A 7 -9.87 -12.46 -30.30
C HIS A 7 -9.97 -11.28 -29.33
N THR A 8 -10.59 -11.50 -28.18
CA THR A 8 -10.53 -10.60 -27.04
C THR A 8 -9.07 -10.46 -26.65
N SER A 9 -8.47 -9.37 -27.09
CA SER A 9 -7.02 -9.21 -27.11
C SER A 9 -6.45 -9.24 -25.69
N PRO A 10 -5.54 -10.16 -25.35
CA PRO A 10 -4.84 -10.16 -24.05
C PRO A 10 -3.93 -8.94 -23.86
N THR A 11 -3.87 -8.05 -24.84
CA THR A 11 -3.03 -6.84 -24.89
C THR A 11 -3.19 -5.93 -23.67
N ASN A 12 -4.40 -5.77 -23.11
CA ASN A 12 -4.60 -4.87 -21.96
C ASN A 12 -3.88 -5.37 -20.69
N TYR A 13 -3.81 -6.69 -20.48
CA TYR A 13 -3.08 -7.26 -19.34
C TYR A 13 -1.58 -7.07 -19.48
N VAL A 14 -1.05 -7.26 -20.70
CA VAL A 14 0.38 -7.10 -21.00
C VAL A 14 0.81 -5.64 -20.84
N VAL A 15 -0.03 -4.69 -21.28
CA VAL A 15 0.24 -3.26 -21.10
C VAL A 15 0.28 -2.88 -19.62
N GLY A 16 -0.68 -3.33 -18.81
CA GLY A 16 -0.69 -3.09 -17.36
C GLY A 16 0.51 -3.69 -16.63
N PHE A 17 0.90 -4.91 -17.03
CA PHE A 17 2.07 -5.60 -16.50
C PHE A 17 3.37 -4.83 -16.80
N LEU A 18 3.56 -4.39 -18.05
CA LEU A 18 4.72 -3.59 -18.43
C LEU A 18 4.75 -2.23 -17.70
N LEU A 19 3.59 -1.56 -17.57
CA LEU A 19 3.49 -0.29 -16.86
C LEU A 19 3.91 -0.43 -15.38
N SER A 20 3.45 -1.51 -14.73
CA SER A 20 3.80 -1.86 -13.35
C SER A 20 5.31 -2.10 -13.17
N ILE A 21 5.94 -2.81 -14.11
CA ILE A 21 7.39 -3.06 -14.10
C ILE A 21 8.14 -1.73 -14.23
N VAL A 22 7.76 -0.89 -15.20
CA VAL A 22 8.42 0.41 -15.43
C VAL A 22 8.31 1.29 -14.19
N LEU A 23 7.13 1.37 -13.55
CA LEU A 23 6.96 2.15 -12.32
C LEU A 23 7.82 1.63 -11.16
N THR A 24 7.92 0.30 -11.03
CA THR A 24 8.72 -0.33 -9.97
C THR A 24 10.21 -0.07 -10.18
N LEU A 25 10.69 -0.20 -11.43
CA LEU A 25 12.07 0.13 -11.78
C LEU A 25 12.35 1.61 -11.56
N LEU A 26 11.42 2.49 -11.93
CA LEU A 26 11.54 3.93 -11.69
C LEU A 26 11.70 4.24 -10.19
N ALA A 27 10.84 3.64 -9.35
CA ALA A 27 10.95 3.80 -7.90
C ALA A 27 12.31 3.30 -7.38
N TYR A 28 12.73 2.10 -7.81
CA TYR A 28 14.01 1.50 -7.42
C TYR A 28 15.21 2.39 -7.82
N PHE A 29 15.28 2.81 -9.07
CA PHE A 29 16.37 3.65 -9.56
C PHE A 29 16.38 5.03 -8.92
N ALA A 30 15.22 5.60 -8.60
CA ALA A 30 15.16 6.86 -7.88
C ALA A 30 15.81 6.76 -6.49
N VAL A 31 15.61 5.64 -5.77
CA VAL A 31 16.23 5.40 -4.46
C VAL A 31 17.72 5.13 -4.57
N VAL A 32 18.13 4.23 -5.46
CA VAL A 32 19.53 3.79 -5.58
C VAL A 32 20.45 4.91 -6.04
N ASN A 33 19.97 5.77 -6.94
CA ASN A 33 20.77 6.89 -7.46
C ASN A 33 20.66 8.16 -6.59
N GLU A 34 19.96 8.09 -5.45
CA GLU A 34 19.78 9.21 -4.51
C GLU A 34 19.39 10.53 -5.19
N TRP A 35 18.44 10.48 -6.13
CA TRP A 35 18.05 11.66 -6.94
C TRP A 35 17.55 12.86 -6.12
N PHE A 36 17.13 12.63 -4.87
CA PHE A 36 16.58 13.64 -3.99
C PHE A 36 17.17 13.51 -2.58
N SER A 37 17.12 14.61 -1.82
CA SER A 37 17.37 14.60 -0.37
C SER A 37 16.48 13.57 0.34
N THR A 38 16.90 13.06 1.50
CA THR A 38 16.21 12.02 2.30
C THR A 38 14.72 12.29 2.51
N ARG A 39 14.30 13.55 2.64
CA ARG A 39 12.88 13.89 2.80
C ARG A 39 12.12 13.90 1.46
N GLY A 40 12.79 14.33 0.39
CA GLY A 40 12.24 14.35 -0.96
C GLY A 40 12.06 12.94 -1.53
N ILE A 41 13.01 12.03 -1.30
CA ILE A 41 12.93 10.65 -1.77
C ILE A 41 11.73 9.92 -1.14
N VAL A 42 11.48 10.14 0.16
CA VAL A 42 10.34 9.51 0.87
C VAL A 42 9.01 9.95 0.24
N PHE A 43 8.81 11.25 0.03
CA PHE A 43 7.57 11.75 -0.57
C PHE A 43 7.37 11.22 -2.01
N PHE A 44 8.46 11.16 -2.78
CA PHE A 44 8.46 10.64 -4.14
C PHE A 44 8.08 9.15 -4.18
N ILE A 45 8.70 8.31 -3.34
CA ILE A 45 8.40 6.88 -3.26
C ILE A 45 6.96 6.63 -2.83
N VAL A 46 6.46 7.35 -1.81
CA VAL A 46 5.07 7.20 -1.35
C VAL A 46 4.09 7.54 -2.47
N THR A 47 4.36 8.62 -3.21
CA THR A 47 3.53 8.99 -4.37
C THR A 47 3.55 7.90 -5.44
N LEU A 48 4.73 7.38 -5.79
CA LEU A 48 4.84 6.27 -6.75
C LEU A 48 4.16 5.00 -6.26
N ALA A 49 4.22 4.70 -4.97
CA ALA A 49 3.56 3.54 -4.37
C ALA A 49 2.03 3.64 -4.52
N LEU A 50 1.45 4.82 -4.32
CA LEU A 50 0.02 5.05 -4.53
C LEU A 50 -0.39 4.90 -6.00
N VAL A 51 0.41 5.44 -6.93
CA VAL A 51 0.15 5.28 -8.37
C VAL A 51 0.26 3.81 -8.76
N GLN A 52 1.28 3.10 -8.26
CA GLN A 52 1.49 1.68 -8.51
C GLN A 52 0.32 0.83 -8.00
N PHE A 53 -0.18 1.12 -6.79
CA PHE A 53 -1.37 0.49 -6.25
C PHE A 53 -2.59 0.70 -7.15
N ALA A 54 -2.81 1.93 -7.63
CA ALA A 54 -3.90 2.22 -8.55
C ALA A 54 -3.77 1.44 -9.87
N VAL A 55 -2.59 1.40 -10.49
CA VAL A 55 -2.32 0.62 -11.71
C VAL A 55 -2.65 -0.85 -11.50
N GLN A 56 -2.24 -1.44 -10.38
CA GLN A 56 -2.54 -2.83 -10.05
C GLN A 56 -4.05 -3.07 -9.91
N LEU A 57 -4.77 -2.17 -9.22
CA LEU A 57 -6.22 -2.26 -9.14
C LEU A 57 -6.88 -2.19 -10.53
N PHE A 58 -6.51 -1.25 -11.39
CA PHE A 58 -7.15 -1.12 -12.72
C PHE A 58 -6.84 -2.28 -13.66
N PHE A 59 -5.58 -2.73 -13.72
CA PHE A 59 -5.14 -3.71 -14.72
C PHE A 59 -5.23 -5.17 -14.25
N PHE A 60 -5.01 -5.47 -12.97
CA PHE A 60 -5.10 -6.85 -12.46
C PHE A 60 -6.49 -7.17 -11.91
N LEU A 61 -7.16 -6.21 -11.27
CA LEU A 61 -8.49 -6.44 -10.71
C LEU A 61 -9.63 -6.24 -11.73
N HIS A 62 -9.29 -5.97 -13.00
CA HIS A 62 -10.18 -6.03 -14.16
C HIS A 62 -11.53 -5.33 -13.95
N LEU A 63 -11.49 -4.14 -13.37
CA LEU A 63 -12.67 -3.30 -13.18
C LEU A 63 -13.17 -2.75 -14.51
N GLY A 64 -13.93 -3.56 -15.26
CA GLY A 64 -14.65 -3.07 -16.43
C GLY A 64 -14.92 -4.05 -17.56
N GLN A 65 -14.40 -5.29 -17.56
CA GLN A 65 -14.60 -6.19 -18.71
C GLN A 65 -15.89 -7.02 -18.67
N GLU A 66 -16.73 -6.88 -17.64
CA GLU A 66 -17.95 -7.67 -17.50
C GLU A 66 -19.16 -6.76 -17.29
N GLY A 67 -20.26 -7.02 -18.00
CA GLY A 67 -21.46 -6.17 -18.13
C GLY A 67 -22.25 -5.86 -16.86
N ARG A 68 -21.69 -6.10 -15.66
CA ARG A 68 -22.25 -5.71 -14.34
C ARG A 68 -21.19 -4.99 -13.47
N PRO A 69 -20.60 -3.88 -13.93
CA PRO A 69 -19.40 -3.28 -13.33
C PRO A 69 -19.63 -2.56 -11.98
N ARG A 70 -20.86 -2.12 -11.67
CA ARG A 70 -21.16 -1.23 -10.54
C ARG A 70 -20.93 -1.88 -9.17
N TRP A 71 -21.32 -3.15 -9.01
CA TRP A 71 -21.20 -3.85 -7.73
C TRP A 71 -19.74 -4.19 -7.39
N ARG A 72 -18.92 -4.58 -8.37
CA ARG A 72 -17.49 -4.85 -8.13
C ARG A 72 -16.72 -3.59 -7.71
N LEU A 73 -17.02 -2.45 -8.35
CA LEU A 73 -16.43 -1.16 -8.00
C LEU A 73 -16.84 -0.73 -6.58
N ALA A 74 -18.10 -0.95 -6.20
CA ALA A 74 -18.59 -0.69 -4.84
C ALA A 74 -17.90 -1.57 -3.79
N THR A 75 -17.74 -2.87 -4.06
CA THR A 75 -17.03 -3.80 -3.16
C THR A 75 -15.55 -3.42 -3.01
N LEU A 76 -14.89 -3.01 -4.09
CA LEU A 76 -13.51 -2.54 -4.05
C LEU A 76 -13.40 -1.26 -3.23
N GLY A 77 -14.24 -0.26 -3.49
CA GLY A 77 -14.28 0.98 -2.71
C GLY A 77 -14.48 0.70 -1.22
N PHE A 78 -15.39 -0.22 -0.89
CA PHE A 78 -15.61 -0.65 0.49
C PHE A 78 -14.37 -1.30 1.12
N MET A 79 -13.68 -2.19 0.40
CA MET A 79 -12.40 -2.77 0.86
C MET A 79 -11.34 -1.69 1.12
N VAL A 80 -11.18 -0.73 0.21
CA VAL A 80 -10.20 0.37 0.36
C VAL A 80 -10.53 1.23 1.57
N VAL A 81 -11.80 1.54 1.80
CA VAL A 81 -12.24 2.29 3.00
C VAL A 81 -11.93 1.52 4.27
N ILE A 82 -12.19 0.21 4.33
CA ILE A 82 -11.83 -0.61 5.49
C ILE A 82 -10.32 -0.58 5.73
N VAL A 83 -9.51 -0.79 4.69
CA VAL A 83 -8.04 -0.76 4.81
C VAL A 83 -7.57 0.62 5.30
N ALA A 84 -8.13 1.71 4.77
CA ALA A 84 -7.81 3.06 5.24
C ALA A 84 -8.13 3.23 6.73
N ILE A 85 -9.33 2.83 7.17
CA ILE A 85 -9.73 2.90 8.58
C ILE A 85 -8.79 2.07 9.45
N LEU A 86 -8.39 0.87 9.01
CA LEU A 86 -7.47 0.03 9.77
C LEU A 86 -6.08 0.65 9.86
N VAL A 87 -5.54 1.20 8.77
CA VAL A 87 -4.20 1.83 8.78
C VAL A 87 -4.20 3.10 9.63
N PHE A 88 -5.11 4.04 9.37
CA PHE A 88 -5.19 5.28 10.15
C PHE A 88 -5.59 5.00 11.60
N GLY A 89 -6.53 4.09 11.83
CA GLY A 89 -6.96 3.68 13.16
C GLY A 89 -5.85 2.99 13.94
N SER A 90 -5.07 2.10 13.32
CA SER A 90 -3.94 1.44 14.00
C SER A 90 -2.81 2.40 14.34
N LEU A 91 -2.45 3.32 13.43
CA LEU A 91 -1.47 4.38 13.71
C LEU A 91 -1.95 5.27 14.86
N TRP A 92 -3.22 5.70 14.84
CA TRP A 92 -3.82 6.50 15.91
C TRP A 92 -3.83 5.76 17.25
N ILE A 93 -4.23 4.49 17.26
CA ILE A 93 -4.27 3.67 18.48
C ILE A 93 -2.86 3.48 19.04
N MET A 94 -1.87 3.20 18.20
CA MET A 94 -0.49 3.04 18.64
C MET A 94 0.05 4.36 19.21
N GLU A 95 -0.19 5.49 18.56
CA GLU A 95 0.26 6.80 19.06
C GLU A 95 -0.44 7.18 20.37
N ASN A 96 -1.75 6.93 20.47
CA ASN A 96 -2.50 7.14 21.70
C ASN A 96 -2.03 6.19 22.81
N LEU A 97 -1.78 4.93 22.50
CA LEU A 97 -1.28 3.96 23.48
C LEU A 97 0.14 4.31 23.93
N ASP A 98 1.03 4.71 23.02
CA ASP A 98 2.38 5.17 23.34
C ASP A 98 2.34 6.43 24.20
N TYR A 99 1.51 7.42 23.86
CA TYR A 99 1.27 8.61 24.69
C TYR A 99 0.72 8.26 26.09
N ASN A 100 -0.22 7.31 26.19
CA ASN A 100 -0.75 6.86 27.48
C ASN A 100 0.26 5.99 28.27
N MET A 101 1.14 5.27 27.59
CA MET A 101 2.21 4.46 28.19
C MET A 101 3.49 5.26 28.50
N GLN A 102 3.67 6.43 27.90
CA GLN A 102 4.80 7.35 28.14
C GLN A 102 4.87 7.88 29.58
N HIS A 103 3.86 7.58 30.40
CA HIS A 103 3.82 7.86 31.83
C HIS A 103 4.55 6.80 32.66
N MET A 104 5.09 5.74 32.04
CA MET A 104 5.99 4.80 32.71
C MET A 104 7.41 5.38 32.68
N SER A 105 7.86 5.91 33.82
CA SER A 105 9.20 6.47 33.97
C SER A 105 10.25 5.39 33.73
N PRO A 106 11.39 5.69 33.07
CA PRO A 106 12.50 4.74 32.94
C PRO A 106 13.02 4.23 34.30
N THR A 107 12.73 4.95 35.38
CA THR A 107 13.01 4.53 36.76
C THR A 107 12.13 3.34 37.18
N ASP A 108 10.86 3.32 36.80
CA ASP A 108 9.92 2.26 37.18
C ASP A 108 10.22 0.97 36.42
N GLN A 109 10.51 1.07 35.11
CA GLN A 109 10.91 -0.08 34.28
C GLN A 109 12.14 -0.80 34.85
N LYS A 110 13.11 -0.07 35.41
CA LYS A 110 14.27 -0.67 36.07
C LYS A 110 13.93 -1.32 37.40
N VAL A 111 13.05 -0.72 38.21
CA VAL A 111 12.57 -1.32 39.47
C VAL A 111 11.83 -2.63 39.22
N TYR A 112 11.01 -2.73 38.17
CA TYR A 112 10.34 -3.99 37.80
C TYR A 112 11.29 -5.09 37.33
N LEU A 113 12.37 -4.71 36.64
CA LEU A 113 13.41 -5.67 36.24
C LEU A 113 14.23 -6.09 37.47
N HIS A 114 14.64 -5.15 38.32
CA HIS A 114 15.46 -5.46 39.51
C HIS A 114 14.71 -6.21 40.62
N GLU A 115 13.39 -6.06 40.76
CA GLU A 115 12.61 -6.78 41.78
C GLU A 115 12.27 -8.23 41.38
N ASN A 116 12.23 -8.52 40.07
CA ASN A 116 11.91 -9.85 39.56
C ASN A 116 13.17 -10.69 39.21
N GLU A 117 14.34 -10.04 39.19
CA GLU A 117 15.66 -10.72 39.17
C GLU A 117 16.12 -10.90 40.62
N GLY A 118 15.62 -11.92 41.31
CA GLY A 118 16.00 -12.22 42.69
C GLY A 118 17.47 -12.62 42.87
N ILE A 119 18.38 -11.65 42.81
CA ILE A 119 19.78 -11.69 43.28
C ILE A 119 20.12 -10.39 44.02
#